data_AF-A0A973KZJ1-F1
#
_entry.id   AF-A0A973KZJ1-F1
#
_cell.length_a   1.000
_cell.length_b   1.000
_cell.length_c   1.000
_cell.angle_alpha   90.00
_cell.angle_beta   90.00
_cell.angle_gamma   90.00
#
_symmetry.space_group_name_H-M   'P 1'
#
loop_
_entity.id
_entity.type
_entity.pdbx_description
1 polymer ?
#
loop_
_entity_poly.entity_id
_entity_poly.type
_entity_poly.pdbx_seq_one_letter_code
_entity_poly.pdbx_strand_id
1 'polypeptide(L)'
;MGLLDVLLGRSKPVKPDLDQLFGLASAALTLQAASELRPTGRGAVCFAAVEGGAFAEIQQDLRELLPVETSRDSYGYTWLETRRGPDEMTDLVTDLHAVNSALESSGFGPQLLCSLVAFRDPEDRRMALVYLYKRG
;
A
#
# COMPACT_ATOMS: atom_id res chain seq x y z
N MET A 1 -7.39 27.22 2.72
CA MET A 1 -8.60 26.73 2.02
C MET A 1 -9.63 27.84 2.07
N GLY A 2 -9.82 28.58 0.99
CA GLY A 2 -10.79 29.68 0.93
C GLY A 2 -12.14 29.23 0.35
N LEU A 3 -13.22 29.91 0.71
CA LEU A 3 -14.58 29.65 0.21
C LEU A 3 -14.67 29.69 -1.34
N LEU A 4 -13.79 30.48 -1.98
CA LEU A 4 -13.72 30.65 -3.43
C LEU A 4 -13.13 29.44 -4.17
N ASP A 5 -12.23 28.67 -3.55
CA ASP A 5 -11.65 27.47 -4.17
C ASP A 5 -12.68 26.33 -4.31
N VAL A 6 -13.63 26.27 -3.35
CA VAL A 6 -14.75 25.31 -3.34
C VAL A 6 -15.76 25.64 -4.45
N LEU A 7 -16.05 26.93 -4.66
CA LEU A 7 -16.99 27.39 -5.70
C LEU A 7 -16.42 27.23 -7.12
N LEU A 8 -15.10 27.27 -7.29
CA LEU A 8 -14.44 27.10 -8.60
C LEU A 8 -14.12 25.63 -8.94
N GLY A 9 -14.56 24.67 -8.12
CA GLY A 9 -14.28 23.24 -8.33
C GLY A 9 -12.80 22.87 -8.22
N ARG A 10 -11.96 23.75 -7.66
CA ARG A 10 -10.52 23.55 -7.50
C ARG A 10 -10.22 22.91 -6.14
N SER A 11 -10.76 21.71 -5.90
CA SER A 11 -10.27 20.90 -4.78
C SER A 11 -8.94 20.25 -5.20
N LYS A 12 -7.83 20.68 -4.58
CA LYS A 12 -6.57 19.92 -4.71
C LYS A 12 -6.79 18.53 -4.08
N PRO A 13 -6.47 17.43 -4.79
CA PRO A 13 -6.53 16.10 -4.21
C PRO A 13 -5.71 16.05 -2.93
N VAL A 14 -6.26 15.40 -1.89
CA VAL A 14 -5.53 15.16 -0.64
C VAL A 14 -4.30 14.31 -1.00
N LYS A 15 -3.11 14.82 -0.69
CA LYS A 15 -1.89 14.05 -0.87
C LYS A 15 -1.85 12.95 0.19
N PRO A 16 -1.46 11.72 -0.19
CA PRO A 16 -1.31 10.64 0.78
C PRO A 16 -0.16 10.99 1.74
N ASP A 17 -0.36 10.75 3.03
CA ASP A 17 0.73 10.80 4.01
C ASP A 17 1.34 9.39 4.10
N LEU A 18 2.42 9.16 3.36
CA LEU A 18 3.05 7.84 3.25
C LEU A 18 3.80 7.43 4.52
N ASP A 19 4.13 8.39 5.39
CA ASP A 19 4.81 8.12 6.65
C ASP A 19 3.85 7.46 7.66
N GLN A 20 2.54 7.71 7.53
CA GLN A 20 1.55 7.00 8.33
C GLN A 20 1.49 5.49 8.05
N LEU A 21 2.06 5.03 6.94
CA LEU A 21 2.19 3.60 6.67
C LEU A 21 3.05 2.90 7.73
N PHE A 22 4.01 3.58 8.36
CA PHE A 22 4.79 3.02 9.46
C PHE A 22 3.93 2.68 10.68
N GLY A 23 2.74 3.30 10.81
CA GLY A 23 1.72 2.91 11.79
C GLY A 23 1.25 1.46 11.63
N LEU A 24 1.30 0.87 10.41
CA LEU A 24 0.94 -0.53 10.18
C LEU A 24 1.82 -1.49 10.95
N ALA A 25 3.13 -1.21 11.10
CA ALA A 25 4.03 -2.08 11.85
C ALA A 25 3.60 -2.19 13.32
N SER A 26 3.32 -1.03 13.94
CA SER A 26 2.84 -0.97 15.33
C SER A 26 1.46 -1.59 15.50
N ALA A 27 0.55 -1.32 14.56
CA ALA A 27 -0.79 -1.90 14.57
C ALA A 27 -0.77 -3.43 14.38
N ALA A 28 0.12 -3.94 13.51
CA ALA A 28 0.33 -5.36 13.30
C ALA A 28 0.84 -6.07 14.56
N LEU A 29 1.83 -5.47 15.24
CA LEU A 29 2.34 -5.98 16.52
C LEU A 29 1.25 -5.98 17.60
N THR A 30 0.46 -4.91 17.67
CA THR A 30 -0.67 -4.81 18.60
C THR A 30 -1.72 -5.89 18.32
N LEU A 31 -2.06 -6.11 17.04
CA LEU A 31 -3.01 -7.13 16.63
C LEU A 31 -2.51 -8.53 16.97
N GLN A 32 -1.23 -8.82 16.74
CA GLN A 32 -0.62 -10.09 17.09
C GLN A 32 -0.60 -10.33 18.61
N ALA A 33 -0.40 -9.28 19.41
CA ALA A 33 -0.39 -9.37 20.88
C ALA A 33 -1.80 -9.49 21.47
N ALA A 34 -2.79 -8.82 20.87
CA ALA A 34 -4.16 -8.77 21.36
C ALA A 34 -5.06 -9.89 20.80
N SER A 35 -4.59 -10.66 19.81
CA SER A 35 -5.37 -11.71 19.16
C SER A 35 -4.53 -12.94 18.79
N GLU A 36 -5.18 -14.00 18.35
CA GLU A 36 -4.50 -15.19 17.81
C GLU A 36 -4.10 -15.03 16.34
N LEU A 37 -4.21 -13.83 15.78
CA LEU A 37 -3.76 -13.53 14.43
C LEU A 37 -2.24 -13.52 14.35
N ARG A 38 -1.71 -14.17 13.31
CA ARG A 38 -0.28 -14.22 13.02
C ARG A 38 -0.01 -13.59 11.66
N PRO A 39 1.00 -12.70 11.56
CA PRO A 39 1.41 -12.18 10.26
C PRO A 39 1.73 -13.31 9.29
N THR A 40 1.38 -13.10 8.03
CA THR A 40 1.69 -14.07 6.98
C THR A 40 3.06 -13.84 6.32
N GLY A 41 3.64 -12.65 6.54
CA GLY A 41 4.80 -12.15 5.79
C GLY A 41 4.44 -11.56 4.42
N ARG A 42 3.15 -11.50 4.05
CA ARG A 42 2.70 -10.94 2.77
C ARG A 42 2.12 -9.54 2.96
N GLY A 43 2.52 -8.63 2.08
CA GLY A 43 1.98 -7.29 1.99
C GLY A 43 1.80 -6.86 0.55
N ALA A 44 0.90 -5.93 0.30
CA ALA A 44 0.69 -5.41 -1.04
C ALA A 44 0.30 -3.93 -1.06
N VAL A 45 0.72 -3.24 -2.12
CA VAL A 45 0.27 -1.90 -2.48
C VAL A 45 -0.74 -2.01 -3.62
N CYS A 46 -1.91 -1.38 -3.45
CA CYS A 46 -2.96 -1.29 -4.44
C CYS A 46 -3.10 0.14 -4.97
N PHE A 47 -3.23 0.25 -6.28
CA PHE A 47 -3.42 1.53 -6.95
C PHE A 47 -4.35 1.40 -8.16
N ALA A 48 -4.97 2.54 -8.52
CA ALA A 48 -5.82 2.64 -9.69
C ALA A 48 -5.01 2.33 -10.96
N ALA A 49 -5.57 1.52 -11.86
CA ALA A 49 -4.91 1.27 -13.14
C ALA A 49 -4.66 2.58 -13.88
N VAL A 50 -3.42 2.73 -14.32
CA VAL A 50 -3.01 3.80 -15.22
C VAL A 50 -2.55 3.16 -16.51
N GLU A 51 -3.15 3.58 -17.62
CA GLU A 51 -2.68 3.22 -18.94
C GLU A 51 -1.57 4.20 -19.34
N GLY A 52 -0.39 3.69 -19.73
CA GLY A 52 0.71 4.51 -20.23
C GLY A 52 2.10 3.91 -20.04
N GLY A 53 3.03 4.24 -20.94
CA GLY A 53 4.40 3.69 -20.94
C GLY A 53 5.20 4.04 -19.68
N ALA A 54 5.11 5.30 -19.20
CA ALA A 54 5.80 5.75 -17.99
C ALA A 54 5.40 4.93 -16.74
N PHE A 55 4.16 4.44 -16.70
CA PHE A 55 3.70 3.60 -15.60
C PHE A 55 4.34 2.19 -15.67
N ALA A 56 4.39 1.61 -16.87
CA ALA A 56 5.02 0.32 -17.08
C ALA A 56 6.53 0.33 -16.78
N GLU A 57 7.21 1.45 -17.08
CA GLU A 57 8.62 1.68 -16.75
C GLU A 57 8.84 1.64 -15.23
N ILE A 58 8.09 2.42 -14.44
CA ILE A 58 8.22 2.43 -12.97
C ILE A 58 7.93 1.05 -12.37
N GLN A 59 6.97 0.30 -12.90
CA GLN A 59 6.72 -1.07 -12.44
C GLN A 59 7.89 -2.01 -12.72
N GLN A 60 8.61 -1.79 -13.82
CA GLN A 60 9.79 -2.56 -14.15
C GLN A 60 10.94 -2.17 -13.21
N ASP A 61 11.19 -0.88 -13.02
CA ASP A 61 12.22 -0.38 -12.11
C ASP A 61 12.00 -0.91 -10.68
N LEU A 62 10.75 -0.90 -10.19
CA LEU A 62 10.41 -1.44 -8.88
C LEU A 62 10.67 -2.94 -8.77
N ARG A 63 10.44 -3.72 -9.84
CA ARG A 63 10.74 -5.16 -9.89
C ARG A 63 12.23 -5.46 -9.93
N GLU A 64 13.04 -4.54 -10.45
CA GLU A 64 14.50 -4.67 -10.47
C GLU A 64 15.12 -4.30 -9.11
N LEU A 65 14.49 -3.38 -8.36
CA LEU A 65 14.99 -2.89 -7.07
C LEU A 65 14.46 -3.68 -5.87
N LEU A 66 13.25 -4.21 -5.95
CA LEU A 66 12.58 -4.92 -4.85
C LEU A 66 11.99 -6.24 -5.35
N PRO A 67 11.93 -7.28 -4.51
CA PRO A 67 11.34 -8.57 -4.85
C PRO A 67 9.80 -8.50 -4.86
N VAL A 68 9.24 -7.67 -5.74
CA VAL A 68 7.80 -7.43 -5.87
C VAL A 68 7.20 -8.19 -7.04
N GLU A 69 6.00 -8.74 -6.85
CA GLU A 69 5.20 -9.35 -7.91
C GLU A 69 4.04 -8.43 -8.28
N THR A 70 3.81 -8.27 -9.58
CA THR A 70 2.69 -7.48 -10.09
C THR A 70 1.52 -8.38 -10.47
N SER A 71 0.31 -8.01 -10.05
CA SER A 71 -0.93 -8.62 -10.53
C SER A 71 -2.01 -7.56 -10.78
N ARG A 72 -3.03 -7.93 -11.55
CA ARG A 72 -4.20 -7.07 -11.81
C ARG A 72 -5.47 -7.84 -11.44
N ASP A 73 -6.37 -7.20 -10.72
CA ASP A 73 -7.63 -7.82 -10.30
C ASP A 73 -8.75 -7.64 -11.33
N SER A 74 -9.90 -8.26 -11.07
CA SER A 74 -11.10 -8.20 -11.92
C SER A 74 -11.77 -6.82 -11.97
N TYR A 75 -11.43 -5.93 -11.04
CA TYR A 75 -11.92 -4.54 -11.02
C TYR A 75 -10.97 -3.60 -11.77
N GLY A 76 -9.87 -4.15 -12.29
CA GLY A 76 -8.88 -3.43 -13.05
C GLY A 76 -7.83 -2.74 -12.18
N TYR A 77 -7.80 -2.94 -10.86
CA TYR A 77 -6.75 -2.41 -10.00
C TYR A 77 -5.48 -3.25 -10.10
N THR A 78 -4.35 -2.59 -9.93
CA THR A 78 -3.06 -3.26 -9.98
C THR A 78 -2.48 -3.35 -8.57
N TRP A 79 -1.86 -4.49 -8.30
CA TRP A 79 -1.32 -4.87 -7.00
C TRP A 79 0.16 -5.17 -7.16
N LEU A 80 0.98 -4.57 -6.29
CA LEU A 80 2.38 -4.92 -6.10
C LEU A 80 2.52 -5.65 -4.77
N GLU A 81 2.72 -6.97 -4.83
CA GLU A 81 2.88 -7.83 -3.66
C GLU A 81 4.37 -8.01 -3.32
N THR A 82 4.73 -7.85 -2.06
CA THR A 82 6.06 -8.21 -1.52
C THR A 82 5.91 -9.28 -0.44
N ARG A 83 6.97 -10.04 -0.21
CA ARG A 83 7.02 -11.13 0.76
C ARG A 83 8.28 -11.07 1.60
N ARG A 84 8.09 -11.25 2.90
CA ARG A 84 9.12 -11.36 3.94
C ARG A 84 8.80 -12.52 4.89
N GLY A 85 9.68 -12.79 5.83
CA GLY A 85 9.41 -13.66 6.97
C GLY A 85 8.22 -13.16 7.81
N PRO A 86 7.44 -14.05 8.44
CA PRO A 86 6.34 -13.66 9.34
C PRO A 86 6.77 -12.77 10.52
N ASP A 87 8.03 -12.84 10.93
CA ASP A 87 8.67 -12.06 11.99
C ASP A 87 9.33 -10.76 11.50
N GLU A 88 9.40 -10.55 10.19
CA GLU A 88 10.05 -9.40 9.54
C GLU A 88 9.04 -8.29 9.19
N MET A 89 8.09 -7.99 10.09
CA MET A 89 7.01 -7.03 9.83
C MET A 89 7.52 -5.62 9.50
N THR A 90 8.57 -5.16 10.19
CA THR A 90 9.16 -3.83 9.93
C THR A 90 9.77 -3.75 8.54
N ASP A 91 10.46 -4.80 8.09
CA ASP A 91 11.06 -4.86 6.76
C ASP A 91 9.98 -4.95 5.69
N LEU A 92 8.92 -5.72 5.93
CA LEU A 92 7.75 -5.76 5.05
C LEU A 92 7.12 -4.39 4.87
N VAL A 93 6.90 -3.64 5.96
CA VAL A 93 6.34 -2.28 5.91
C VAL A 93 7.30 -1.31 5.22
N THR A 94 8.61 -1.51 5.38
CA THR A 94 9.66 -0.73 4.70
C THR A 94 9.63 -0.94 3.19
N ASP A 95 9.51 -2.19 2.73
CA ASP A 95 9.35 -2.49 1.30
C ASP A 95 8.08 -1.84 0.74
N LEU A 96 6.95 -1.94 1.46
CA LEU A 96 5.70 -1.29 1.06
C LEU A 96 5.86 0.23 0.98
N HIS A 97 6.51 0.86 1.95
CA HIS A 97 6.79 2.30 1.92
C HIS A 97 7.67 2.67 0.72
N ALA A 98 8.72 1.90 0.43
CA ALA A 98 9.59 2.13 -0.72
C ALA A 98 8.81 2.10 -2.05
N VAL A 99 7.91 1.12 -2.22
CA VAL A 99 7.02 1.05 -3.39
C VAL A 99 6.14 2.30 -3.50
N ASN A 100 5.53 2.72 -2.39
CA ASN A 100 4.66 3.91 -2.38
C ASN A 100 5.41 5.19 -2.72
N SER A 101 6.61 5.38 -2.13
CA SER A 101 7.44 6.55 -2.35
C SER A 101 7.97 6.63 -3.79
N ALA A 102 8.28 5.48 -4.41
CA ALA A 102 8.62 5.43 -5.83
C ALA A 102 7.44 5.81 -6.73
N LEU A 103 6.24 5.30 -6.45
CA LEU A 103 5.03 5.66 -7.18
C LEU A 103 4.69 7.15 -7.01
N GLU A 104 4.78 7.69 -5.80
CA GLU A 104 4.50 9.09 -5.54
C GLU A 104 5.52 10.02 -6.22
N SER A 105 6.82 9.73 -6.11
CA SER A 105 7.88 10.55 -6.73
C SER A 105 7.77 10.56 -8.25
N SER A 106 7.20 9.52 -8.84
CA SER A 106 6.89 9.42 -10.28
C SER A 106 5.57 10.09 -10.69
N GLY A 107 4.88 10.74 -9.75
CA GLY A 107 3.63 11.46 -10.01
C GLY A 107 2.36 10.61 -9.89
N PHE A 108 2.48 9.34 -9.47
CA PHE A 108 1.35 8.40 -9.34
C PHE A 108 0.72 8.37 -7.94
N GLY A 109 1.09 9.29 -7.04
CA GLY A 109 0.52 9.40 -5.69
C GLY A 109 -1.01 9.46 -5.64
N PRO A 110 -1.71 10.23 -6.51
CA PRO A 110 -3.17 10.28 -6.52
C PRO A 110 -3.88 8.95 -6.85
N GLN A 111 -3.16 8.03 -7.50
CA GLN A 111 -3.64 6.71 -7.88
C GLN A 111 -3.48 5.67 -6.76
N LEU A 112 -2.67 5.95 -5.74
CA LEU A 112 -2.56 5.09 -4.56
C LEU A 112 -3.93 4.95 -3.86
N LEU A 113 -4.33 3.71 -3.57
CA LEU A 113 -5.61 3.38 -2.96
C LEU A 113 -5.43 2.86 -1.54
N CYS A 114 -4.66 1.79 -1.38
CA CYS A 114 -4.38 1.21 -0.08
C CYS A 114 -3.07 0.42 -0.05
N SER A 115 -2.55 0.21 1.15
CA SER A 115 -1.60 -0.87 1.43
C SER A 115 -2.20 -1.83 2.42
N LEU A 116 -1.80 -3.09 2.35
CA LEU A 116 -2.24 -4.09 3.31
C LEU A 116 -1.11 -5.02 3.74
N VAL A 117 -1.29 -5.59 4.92
CA VAL A 117 -0.50 -6.73 5.42
C VAL A 117 -1.45 -7.85 5.83
N ALA A 118 -1.15 -9.06 5.39
CA ALA A 118 -2.03 -10.21 5.57
C ALA A 118 -1.69 -10.99 6.85
N PHE A 119 -2.74 -11.48 7.50
CA PHE A 119 -2.72 -12.30 8.71
C PHE A 119 -3.49 -13.60 8.48
N ARG A 120 -3.26 -14.55 9.38
CA ARG A 120 -4.00 -15.80 9.49
C ARG A 120 -4.30 -16.11 10.95
N ASP A 121 -5.43 -16.73 11.21
CA ASP A 121 -5.80 -17.23 12.53
C ASP A 121 -5.42 -18.72 12.70
N PRO A 122 -5.66 -19.34 13.87
CA PRO A 122 -5.37 -20.77 14.08
C PRO A 122 -6.17 -21.75 13.20
N GLU A 123 -7.29 -21.30 12.63
CA GLU A 123 -8.13 -22.07 11.70
C GLU A 123 -7.71 -21.86 10.23
N ASP A 124 -6.58 -21.18 9.98
CA ASP A 124 -6.07 -20.78 8.66
C ASP A 124 -6.98 -19.83 7.87
N ARG A 125 -7.87 -19.10 8.56
CA ARG A 125 -8.67 -18.06 7.93
C ARG A 125 -7.83 -16.82 7.68
N ARG A 126 -7.91 -16.30 6.45
CA ARG A 126 -7.13 -15.14 6.00
C ARG A 126 -7.80 -13.83 6.38
N MET A 127 -7.01 -12.93 6.95
CA MET A 127 -7.43 -11.56 7.27
C MET A 127 -6.37 -10.57 6.75
N ALA A 128 -6.72 -9.30 6.64
CA ALA A 128 -5.76 -8.26 6.26
C ALA A 128 -6.00 -7.00 7.09
N LEU A 129 -4.91 -6.38 7.53
CA LEU A 129 -4.94 -5.01 8.01
C LEU A 129 -4.72 -4.10 6.81
N VAL A 130 -5.66 -3.18 6.57
CA VAL A 130 -5.66 -2.32 5.39
C VAL A 130 -5.51 -0.86 5.81
N TYR A 131 -4.50 -0.19 5.25
CA TYR A 131 -4.31 1.25 5.35
C TYR A 131 -4.85 1.96 4.11
N LEU A 132 -5.75 2.93 4.29
CA LEU A 132 -6.43 3.65 3.20
C LEU A 132 -5.88 5.08 3.08
N TYR A 133 -5.07 5.33 2.05
CA TYR A 133 -4.40 6.63 1.84
C TYR A 133 -5.34 7.84 1.75
N LYS A 134 -6.58 7.61 1.31
CA LYS A 134 -7.58 8.68 1.12
C LYS A 134 -8.46 8.92 2.34
N ARG A 135 -8.29 8.16 3.43
CA ARG A 135 -9.15 8.26 4.62
C ARG A 135 -8.43 8.70 5.88
N GLY A 136 -7.09 8.73 5.88
CA GLY A 136 -6.32 8.97 7.10
C GLY A 136 -6.35 7.74 7.97
#